data_AF-A0A957EVE5-F1
#
_entry.id   AF-A0A957EVE5-F1
#
_cell.length_a   1.000
_cell.length_b   1.000
_cell.length_c   1.000
_cell.angle_alpha   90.00
_cell.angle_beta   90.00
_cell.angle_gamma   90.00
#
_symmetry.space_group_name_H-M   'P 1'
#
loop_
_entity.id
_entity.type
_entity.pdbx_description
1 polymer ?
#
loop_
_entity_poly.entity_id
_entity_poly.type
_entity_poly.pdbx_seq_one_letter_code
_entity_poly.pdbx_strand_id
1 'polypeptide(L)' 'MSPFLRLILLLALDTTAVYFLIRVISFGYYPLAAATFIVLVVVNIILLHRKAYPIRWMVVGLVLMAMFTIYPILFTIWV' A
#
# COMPACT_ATOMS: atom_id res chain seq x y z
N MET A 1 -2.34 13.63 -18.84
CA MET A 1 -3.37 12.69 -18.34
C MET A 1 -4.63 13.47 -18.04
N SER A 2 -5.78 13.06 -18.59
CA SER A 2 -7.05 13.68 -18.20
C SER A 2 -7.31 13.42 -16.71
N PRO A 3 -7.85 14.39 -15.95
CA PRO A 3 -8.10 14.24 -14.51
C PRO A 3 -8.98 13.02 -14.18
N PHE A 4 -9.88 12.63 -15.10
CA PHE A 4 -10.72 11.45 -15.00
C PHE A 4 -9.92 10.13 -15.02
N LEU A 5 -8.94 9.99 -15.91
CA LEU A 5 -8.15 8.76 -16.02
C LEU A 5 -7.31 8.51 -14.76
N ARG A 6 -6.79 9.60 -14.16
CA ARG A 6 -6.08 9.54 -12.88
C ARG A 6 -6.98 9.04 -11.74
N LEU A 7 -8.22 9.49 -11.72
CA LEU A 7 -9.18 9.11 -10.68
C LEU A 7 -9.59 7.63 -10.80
N ILE A 8 -9.83 7.16 -12.02
CA ILE A 8 -10.16 5.75 -12.30
C ILE A 8 -9.02 4.83 -11.88
N LEU A 9 -7.78 5.18 -12.23
CA LEU A 9 -6.60 4.40 -11.83
C LEU A 9 -6.43 4.33 -10.31
N LEU A 10 -6.61 5.46 -9.62
CA LEU A 10 -6.57 5.49 -8.15
C LEU A 10 -7.64 4.57 -7.55
N LEU A 11 -8.88 4.70 -7.99
CA LEU A 11 -9.99 3.88 -7.49
C LEU A 11 -9.79 2.39 -7.75
N ALA A 12 -9.30 2.01 -8.94
CA ALA A 12 -9.01 0.63 -9.26
C ALA A 12 -7.92 0.05 -8.35
N LEU A 13 -6.87 0.83 -8.08
CA LEU A 13 -5.74 0.42 -7.24
C LEU A 13 -6.16 0.27 -5.77
N ASP A 14 -6.91 1.24 -5.24
CA ASP A 14 -7.45 1.18 -3.88
C ASP A 14 -8.44 0.02 -3.72
N THR A 15 -9.34 -0.19 -4.67
CA THR A 15 -10.31 -1.30 -4.62
C THR A 15 -9.60 -2.65 -4.60
N THR A 16 -8.56 -2.81 -5.43
CA THR A 16 -7.76 -4.04 -5.48
C THR A 16 -7.02 -4.28 -4.16
N ALA A 17 -6.43 -3.23 -3.58
CA ALA A 17 -5.68 -3.33 -2.34
C ALA A 17 -6.60 -3.59 -1.12
N VAL A 18 -7.78 -2.98 -1.07
CA VAL A 18 -8.81 -3.27 -0.05
C VAL A 18 -9.32 -4.71 -0.18
N TYR A 19 -9.57 -5.18 -1.40
CA TYR A 19 -9.96 -6.58 -1.64
C TYR A 19 -8.88 -7.56 -1.15
N PHE A 20 -7.61 -7.29 -1.45
CA PHE A 20 -6.48 -8.08 -0.96
C PHE A 20 -6.42 -8.08 0.57
N LEU A 21 -6.58 -6.92 1.22
CA LEU A 21 -6.60 -6.80 2.67
C LEU A 21 -7.71 -7.68 3.30
N ILE A 22 -8.93 -7.63 2.78
CA ILE A 22 -10.05 -8.45 3.25
C ILE A 22 -9.71 -9.95 3.11
N ARG A 23 -9.07 -10.35 2.01
CA ARG A 23 -8.65 -11.75 1.81
C ARG A 23 -7.60 -12.20 2.81
N VAL A 24 -6.57 -11.40 3.04
CA VAL A 24 -5.51 -11.72 4.01
C VAL A 24 -6.08 -11.86 5.42
N ILE A 25 -7.02 -10.98 5.80
CA ILE A 25 -7.74 -11.07 7.08
C ILE A 25 -8.57 -12.36 7.14
N SER A 26 -9.29 -12.71 6.07
CA SER A 26 -10.12 -13.92 6.03
C SER A 26 -9.32 -15.22 6.18
N PHE A 27 -8.04 -15.21 5.80
CA PHE A 27 -7.13 -16.35 5.98
C PHE A 27 -6.42 -16.36 7.35
N GLY A 28 -6.67 -15.37 8.21
CA GLY A 28 -6.08 -15.30 9.55
C GLY A 28 -4.64 -14.76 9.59
N TYR A 29 -4.11 -14.24 8.48
CA TYR A 29 -2.76 -13.69 8.40
C TYR A 29 -2.70 -12.24 8.94
N TYR A 30 -2.94 -12.08 10.23
CA TYR A 30 -3.02 -10.76 10.87
C TYR A 30 -1.75 -9.87 10.72
N PRO A 31 -0.51 -10.39 10.83
CA PRO A 31 0.68 -9.57 10.65
C PRO A 31 0.80 -8.98 9.24
N LEU A 32 0.51 -9.80 8.21
CA LEU A 32 0.52 -9.36 6.81
C LEU A 32 -0.62 -8.37 6.53
N ALA A 33 -1.79 -8.59 7.13
CA ALA A 33 -2.90 -7.65 7.02
C ALA A 33 -2.54 -6.29 7.61
N ALA A 34 -1.95 -6.26 8.80
CA ALA A 34 -1.50 -5.02 9.45
C ALA A 34 -0.47 -4.29 8.58
N ALA A 35 0.53 -4.99 8.06
CA ALA A 35 1.55 -4.39 7.19
C ALA A 35 0.94 -3.82 5.91
N THR A 36 0.06 -4.57 5.25
CA THR A 36 -0.65 -4.15 4.04
C THR A 36 -1.52 -2.92 4.30
N PHE A 37 -2.24 -2.89 5.42
CA PHE A 37 -3.08 -1.76 5.82
C PHE A 37 -2.23 -0.48 6.04
N ILE A 38 -1.10 -0.60 6.74
CA ILE A 38 -0.17 0.52 6.96
C ILE A 38 0.32 1.07 5.61
N VAL A 39 0.75 0.20 4.70
CA VAL A 39 1.19 0.61 3.37
C VAL A 39 0.06 1.30 2.60
N LEU A 40 -1.15 0.76 2.62
CA LEU A 40 -2.31 1.36 1.94
C LEU A 40 -2.58 2.80 2.43
N VAL A 41 -2.56 3.02 3.75
CA VAL A 41 -2.76 4.34 4.36
C VAL A 41 -1.65 5.30 3.95
N VAL A 42 -0.38 4.88 4.05
CA VAL A 42 0.78 5.72 3.70
C VAL A 42 0.75 6.12 2.23
N VAL A 43 0.45 5.18 1.33
CA VAL A 43 0.35 5.43 -0.11
C VAL A 43 -0.75 6.44 -0.40
N ASN A 44 -1.93 6.28 0.19
CA ASN A 44 -3.02 7.24 0.04
C ASN A 44 -2.61 8.64 0.51
N ILE A 45 -1.98 8.75 1.68
CA ILE A 45 -1.47 10.04 2.19
C ILE A 45 -0.51 10.68 1.17
N ILE A 46 0.46 9.94 0.63
CA ILE A 46 1.43 10.46 -0.35
C ILE A 46 0.74 10.91 -1.66
N LEU A 47 -0.21 10.11 -2.16
CA LEU A 47 -0.88 10.38 -3.43
C LEU A 47 -1.88 11.55 -3.33
N LEU A 48 -2.54 11.73 -2.19
CA LEU A 48 -3.47 12.84 -1.94
C LEU A 48 -2.73 14.14 -1.60
N HIS A 49 -1.61 14.07 -0.87
CA HIS A 49 -0.92 15.27 -0.38
C HIS A 49 -0.18 16.01 -1.52
N ARG A 50 -0.64 17.22 -1.88
CA ARG A 50 -0.13 17.98 -3.04
C ARG A 50 1.36 18.32 -2.97
N LYS A 51 1.92 18.47 -1.76
CA LYS A 51 3.34 18.83 -1.53
C LYS A 51 4.29 17.62 -1.64
N ALA A 52 3.79 16.39 -1.70
CA ALA A 52 4.61 15.18 -1.75
C ALA A 52 5.10 14.81 -3.17
N TYR A 53 5.27 15.80 -4.06
CA TYR A 53 5.59 15.57 -5.48
C TYR A 53 6.83 14.69 -5.71
N PRO A 54 7.94 14.83 -4.95
CA PRO A 54 9.11 13.95 -5.10
C PRO A 54 8.81 12.51 -4.66
N ILE A 55 8.14 12.34 -3.53
CA ILE A 55 7.87 11.03 -2.92
C ILE A 55 6.90 10.21 -3.77
N ARG A 56 5.98 10.85 -4.50
CA ARG A 56 5.03 10.15 -5.40
C ARG A 56 5.70 9.26 -6.43
N TRP A 57 6.86 9.64 -6.94
CA TRP A 57 7.63 8.84 -7.89
C TRP A 57 8.30 7.63 -7.24
N MET A 58 8.54 7.70 -5.93
CA MET A 58 9.13 6.62 -5.15
C MET A 58 8.09 5.63 -4.60
N VAL A 59 6.79 5.94 -4.69
CA VAL A 59 5.71 5.13 -4.08
C VAL A 59 5.81 3.66 -4.48
N VAL A 60 6.05 3.36 -5.76
CA VAL A 60 6.17 1.97 -6.23
C VAL A 60 7.34 1.27 -5.53
N GLY A 61 8.50 1.91 -5.46
CA GLY A 61 9.67 1.38 -4.77
C GLY A 61 9.46 1.26 -3.25
N LEU A 62 8.81 2.24 -2.63
CA LEU A 62 8.51 2.22 -1.19
C LEU A 62 7.54 1.10 -0.82
N VAL A 63 6.53 0.83 -1.66
CA VAL A 63 5.60 -0.29 -1.48
C VAL A 63 6.35 -1.61 -1.59
N LEU A 64 7.16 -1.79 -2.63
CA LEU A 64 7.94 -3.02 -2.83
C LEU A 64 8.93 -3.25 -1.69
N MET A 65 9.64 -2.20 -1.27
CA MET A 65 10.55 -2.24 -0.12
C MET A 65 9.80 -2.59 1.17
N ALA A 66 8.65 -1.97 1.42
CA ALA A 66 7.86 -2.22 2.62
C ALA A 66 7.36 -3.68 2.69
N MET A 67 6.86 -4.23 1.57
CA MET A 67 6.24 -5.56 1.54
C MET A 67 7.24 -6.70 1.39
N PHE A 68 8.33 -6.52 0.64
CA PHE A 68 9.26 -7.61 0.32
C PHE A 68 10.60 -7.51 1.06
N THR A 69 10.91 -6.36 1.68
CA THR A 69 12.15 -6.19 2.45
C THR A 69 11.86 -5.91 3.92
N ILE A 70 11.10 -4.86 4.23
CA ILE A 70 10.84 -4.46 5.63
C ILE A 70 9.92 -5.46 6.34
N TYR A 71 8.80 -5.84 5.73
CA TYR A 71 7.85 -6.77 6.34
C TYR A 71 8.50 -8.10 6.74
N PRO A 72 9.26 -8.80 5.87
CA PRO A 72 9.92 -10.04 6.26
C PRO A 72 10.91 -9.86 7.42
N ILE A 73 11.69 -8.77 7.43
CA ILE A 73 12.64 -8.49 8.52
C ILE A 73 11.88 -8.34 9.85
N LEU A 74 10.81 -7.56 9.87
CA LEU A 74 9.98 -7.39 11.07
C LEU A 74 9.29 -8.70 11.48
N PHE A 75 8.83 -9.48 10.50
CA PHE A 75 8.18 -10.76 10.73
C PHE A 75 9.14 -11.78 11.36
N THR A 76 10.41 -11.81 10.93
CA THR A 76 11.43 -12.69 11.53
C THR A 76 11.82 -12.33 12.96
N ILE A 77 11.52 -11.12 13.44
CA ILE A 77 11.73 -10.75 14.86
C ILE A 77 10.59 -11.28 15.73
N TRP A 78 9.40 -11.43 15.14
CA TRP A 78 8.20 -11.87 15.85
C TRP A 78 8.10 -13.39 16.00
N VAL A 79 8.74 -14.13 15.09
CA VAL A 79 8.87 -15.60 15.09
C VAL A 79 10.03 -16.02 15.99
#